data_AF-A0A955T3S1-F1
#
_entry.id   AF-A0A955T3S1-F1
#
_cell.length_a   1.000
_cell.length_b   1.000
_cell.length_c   1.000
_cell.angle_alpha   90.00
_cell.angle_beta   90.00
_cell.angle_gamma   90.00
#
_symmetry.space_group_name_H-M   'P 1'
#
loop_
_entity.id
_entity.type
_entity.pdbx_description
1 polymer ?
#
loop_
_entity_poly.entity_id
_entity_poly.type
_entity_poly.pdbx_seq_one_letter_code
_entity_poly.pdbx_strand_id
1 'polypeptide(L)'
;MKRRDFIGTAVVGATTLAAASHAEGEKGTSEKSIDTSFLKERVTLGQSGLKVSRVGLGSGMTGGMRRSNQVRMGEKNFRDLIRYAYDQGINFFDTADLYGTHRDIMPG
;
A
#
# COMPACT_ATOMS: atom_id res chain seq x y z
N MET A 1 -16.75 -32.62 43.17
CA MET A 1 -15.54 -32.32 42.37
C MET A 1 -14.50 -31.63 43.26
N LYS A 2 -13.25 -32.10 43.30
CA LYS A 2 -12.18 -31.47 44.10
C LYS A 2 -11.51 -30.37 43.27
N ARG A 3 -11.24 -29.21 43.87
CA ARG A 3 -10.63 -28.03 43.19
C ARG A 3 -9.32 -28.36 42.46
N ARG A 4 -8.56 -29.32 42.98
CA ARG A 4 -7.31 -29.80 42.39
C ARG A 4 -7.50 -30.47 41.03
N ASP A 5 -8.57 -31.24 40.87
CA ASP A 5 -8.86 -31.96 39.63
C ASP A 5 -9.29 -30.97 38.54
N PHE A 6 -10.02 -29.93 38.93
CA PHE A 6 -10.43 -28.83 38.04
C PHE A 6 -9.23 -28.04 37.50
N ILE A 7 -8.27 -27.65 38.36
CA ILE A 7 -7.06 -26.92 37.93
C ILE A 7 -6.21 -27.79 37.00
N GLY A 8 -6.02 -29.07 37.34
CA GLY A 8 -5.29 -29.99 36.47
C GLY A 8 -5.92 -30.11 35.08
N THR A 9 -7.25 -30.20 35.03
CA THR A 9 -7.99 -30.30 33.77
C THR A 9 -7.91 -29.00 32.96
N ALA A 10 -7.98 -27.83 33.61
CA ALA A 10 -7.88 -26.52 32.94
C ALA A 10 -6.50 -26.29 32.30
N VAL A 11 -5.41 -26.70 32.97
CA VAL A 11 -4.04 -26.55 32.44
C VAL A 11 -3.80 -27.44 31.23
N VAL A 12 -4.28 -28.70 31.25
CA VAL A 12 -4.18 -29.61 30.11
C VAL A 12 -4.99 -29.12 28.91
N GLY A 13 -6.19 -28.57 29.15
CA GLY A 13 -7.01 -27.97 28.09
C GLY A 13 -6.36 -26.74 27.46
N ALA A 14 -5.78 -25.84 28.28
CA ALA A 14 -5.14 -24.62 27.78
C ALA A 14 -3.86 -24.91 26.96
N THR A 15 -3.05 -25.88 27.39
CA THR A 15 -1.80 -26.24 26.71
C THR A 15 -2.04 -26.97 25.39
N THR A 16 -3.05 -27.86 25.32
CA THR A 16 -3.42 -28.52 24.06
C THR A 16 -4.02 -27.54 23.06
N LEU A 17 -4.82 -26.56 23.50
CA LEU A 17 -5.34 -25.50 22.64
C LEU A 17 -4.22 -24.57 22.12
N ALA A 18 -3.25 -24.22 22.98
CA ALA A 18 -2.09 -23.41 22.59
C ALA A 18 -1.19 -24.15 21.59
N ALA A 19 -0.92 -25.44 21.80
CA ALA A 19 -0.14 -26.26 20.87
C ALA A 19 -0.86 -26.44 19.52
N ALA A 20 -2.20 -26.59 19.53
CA ALA A 20 -2.99 -26.62 18.31
C ALA A 20 -2.98 -25.29 17.55
N SER A 21 -2.96 -24.15 18.27
CA SER A 21 -2.87 -22.81 17.65
C SER A 21 -1.46 -22.47 17.15
N HIS A 22 -0.41 -23.12 17.65
CA HIS A 22 0.94 -23.04 17.07
C HIS A 22 1.18 -24.05 15.92
N ALA A 23 0.31 -25.05 15.76
CA ALA A 23 0.40 -26.06 14.70
C ALA A 23 -0.38 -25.70 13.42
N GLU A 24 -1.18 -24.62 13.43
CA GLU A 24 -1.61 -23.98 12.20
C GLU A 24 -0.46 -23.12 11.67
N GLY A 25 0.56 -23.81 11.16
CA GLY A 25 1.60 -23.19 10.35
C GLY A 25 0.94 -22.34 9.26
N GLU A 26 1.42 -21.11 9.16
CA GLU A 26 1.09 -20.17 8.10
C GLU A 26 1.12 -20.89 6.75
N LYS A 27 -0.05 -21.28 6.25
CA LYS A 27 -0.20 -21.61 4.84
C LYS A 27 0.06 -20.30 4.11
N GLY A 28 1.32 -20.07 3.76
CA GLY A 28 1.74 -18.99 2.89
C GLY A 28 0.81 -18.99 1.69
N THR A 29 -0.06 -17.99 1.64
CA THR A 29 -0.85 -17.71 0.47
C THR A 29 0.14 -17.47 -0.64
N SER A 30 0.21 -18.38 -1.61
CA SER A 30 0.91 -18.16 -2.86
C SER A 30 0.36 -16.85 -3.44
N GLU A 31 1.11 -15.76 -3.29
CA GLU A 31 0.74 -14.47 -3.86
C GLU A 31 0.73 -14.65 -5.37
N LYS A 32 -0.49 -14.73 -5.93
CA LYS A 32 -0.66 -14.78 -7.37
C LYS A 32 -0.09 -13.48 -7.94
N SER A 33 1.07 -13.56 -8.59
CA SER A 33 1.74 -12.38 -9.15
C SER A 33 0.81 -11.69 -10.14
N ILE A 34 0.45 -10.44 -9.85
CA ILE A 34 -0.37 -9.61 -10.73
C ILE A 34 0.49 -9.19 -11.93
N ASP A 35 -0.01 -9.36 -13.14
CA ASP A 35 0.63 -8.79 -14.32
C ASP A 35 0.54 -7.25 -14.26
N THR A 36 1.69 -6.61 -14.11
CA THR A 36 1.86 -5.16 -14.01
C THR A 36 2.38 -4.53 -15.30
N SER A 37 2.46 -5.30 -16.41
CA SER A 37 2.92 -4.80 -17.71
C SER A 37 2.18 -3.55 -18.20
N PHE A 38 0.89 -3.44 -17.84
CA PHE A 38 0.04 -2.28 -18.16
C PHE A 38 0.55 -0.94 -17.60
N LEU A 39 1.38 -0.95 -16.55
CA LEU A 39 1.98 0.28 -15.98
C LEU A 39 2.98 0.93 -16.95
N LYS A 40 3.60 0.12 -17.82
CA LYS A 40 4.61 0.58 -18.81
C LYS A 40 4.00 0.92 -20.16
N GLU A 41 2.77 0.49 -20.43
CA GLU A 41 2.09 0.77 -21.70
C GLU A 41 1.86 2.28 -21.87
N ARG A 42 2.09 2.78 -23.09
CA ARG A 42 1.97 4.20 -23.43
C ARG A 42 0.77 4.46 -24.33
N VAL A 43 -0.10 5.38 -23.93
CA VAL A 43 -1.27 5.83 -24.69
C VAL A 43 -1.17 7.33 -25.00
N THR A 44 -1.80 7.77 -26.09
CA THR A 44 -1.88 9.20 -26.42
C THR A 44 -2.93 9.87 -25.54
N LEU A 45 -2.58 10.97 -24.87
CA LEU A 45 -3.54 11.75 -24.09
C LEU A 45 -4.40 12.62 -25.01
N GLY A 46 -5.58 12.13 -25.40
CA GLY A 46 -6.50 12.84 -26.29
C GLY A 46 -5.82 13.29 -27.59
N GLN A 47 -5.99 14.56 -27.94
CA GLN A 47 -5.37 15.17 -29.14
C GLN A 47 -4.05 15.89 -28.83
N SER A 48 -3.51 15.79 -27.61
CA SER A 48 -2.31 16.54 -27.20
C SER A 48 -1.01 16.02 -27.81
N GLY A 49 -0.99 14.80 -28.35
CA GLY A 49 0.22 14.12 -28.80
C GLY A 49 1.11 13.57 -27.66
N LEU A 50 0.82 13.88 -26.40
CA LEU A 50 1.58 13.38 -25.25
C LEU A 50 1.38 11.87 -25.07
N LYS A 51 2.49 11.16 -24.81
CA LYS A 51 2.50 9.72 -24.52
C LYS A 51 2.61 9.47 -23.02
N VAL A 52 1.54 8.98 -22.42
CA VAL A 52 1.40 8.78 -20.98
C VAL A 52 1.15 7.31 -20.64
N SER A 53 1.48 6.90 -19.41
CA SER A 53 1.10 5.60 -18.86
C SER A 53 -0.43 5.49 -18.81
N ARG A 54 -0.96 4.27 -19.02
CA ARG A 54 -2.41 4.03 -18.90
C ARG A 54 -2.96 4.39 -17.53
N VAL A 55 -2.15 4.20 -16.49
CA VAL A 55 -2.48 4.58 -15.11
C VAL A 55 -1.69 5.83 -14.74
N GLY A 56 -2.38 6.77 -14.09
CA GLY A 56 -1.76 7.95 -13.49
C GLY A 56 -1.80 7.90 -11.96
N LEU A 57 -0.87 8.60 -11.33
CA LEU A 57 -0.81 8.74 -9.86
C LEU A 57 -1.30 10.13 -9.44
N GLY A 58 -2.40 10.18 -8.70
CA GLY A 58 -2.93 11.42 -8.11
C GLY A 58 -2.29 11.77 -6.77
N SER A 59 -2.12 13.08 -6.52
CA SER A 59 -1.50 13.60 -5.29
C SER A 59 -2.47 14.31 -4.32
N GLY A 60 -3.78 14.15 -4.53
CA GLY A 60 -4.85 14.81 -3.78
C GLY A 60 -5.57 13.95 -2.72
N MET A 61 -5.00 12.83 -2.27
CA MET A 61 -5.70 11.87 -1.38
C MET A 61 -6.21 12.53 -0.09
N THR A 62 -7.53 12.55 0.09
CA THR A 62 -8.23 13.22 1.22
C THR A 62 -7.73 14.67 1.41
N GLY A 63 -7.56 15.39 0.30
CA GLY A 63 -7.05 16.76 0.29
C GLY A 63 -8.08 17.79 0.75
N GLY A 64 -7.66 18.70 1.63
CA GLY A 64 -8.39 19.91 2.01
C GLY A 64 -7.46 20.91 2.68
N MET A 65 -7.74 22.21 2.59
CA MET A 65 -6.91 23.26 3.22
C MET A 65 -5.41 23.17 2.87
N ARG A 66 -5.07 22.86 1.60
CA ARG A 66 -3.67 22.71 1.13
C ARG A 66 -2.88 21.58 1.82
N ARG A 67 -3.57 20.55 2.32
CA ARG A 67 -2.96 19.33 2.86
C ARG A 67 -3.70 18.10 2.39
N SER A 68 -3.03 17.23 1.64
CA SER A 68 -3.44 15.84 1.42
C SER A 68 -2.76 14.91 2.42
N ASN A 69 -3.20 13.65 2.48
CA ASN A 69 -2.50 12.63 3.26
C ASN A 69 -1.05 12.43 2.80
N GLN A 70 -0.76 12.69 1.52
CA GLN A 70 0.59 12.64 0.97
C GLN A 70 1.48 13.76 1.53
N VAL A 71 0.93 14.96 1.75
CA VAL A 71 1.65 16.02 2.51
C VAL A 71 1.89 15.57 3.96
N ARG A 72 0.90 14.95 4.61
CA ARG A 72 0.99 14.50 6.01
C ARG A 72 2.00 13.36 6.21
N MET A 73 2.25 12.55 5.18
CA MET A 73 3.25 11.49 5.18
C MET A 73 4.70 12.03 5.21
N GLY A 74 4.88 13.32 4.94
CA GLY A 74 6.17 13.99 4.89
C GLY A 74 6.82 13.94 3.51
N GLU A 75 7.59 14.97 3.19
CA GLU A 75 8.19 15.19 1.86
C GLU A 75 9.02 13.99 1.39
N LYS A 76 9.91 13.46 2.24
CA LYS A 76 10.77 12.33 1.89
C LYS A 76 9.96 11.12 1.42
N ASN A 77 8.97 10.72 2.21
CA ASN A 77 8.14 9.56 1.88
C ASN A 77 7.32 9.80 0.61
N PHE A 78 6.81 11.03 0.42
CA PHE A 78 6.10 11.38 -0.81
C PHE A 78 7.01 11.30 -2.03
N ARG A 79 8.24 11.82 -1.95
CA ARG A 79 9.23 11.69 -3.03
C ARG A 79 9.60 10.23 -3.30
N ASP A 80 9.76 9.42 -2.27
CA ASP A 80 10.02 7.98 -2.40
C ASP A 80 8.85 7.28 -3.12
N LEU A 81 7.60 7.65 -2.82
CA LEU A 81 6.41 7.14 -3.51
C LEU A 81 6.37 7.55 -4.99
N ILE A 82 6.62 8.82 -5.29
CA ILE A 82 6.67 9.31 -6.68
C ILE A 82 7.77 8.60 -7.46
N ARG A 83 8.96 8.46 -6.86
CA ARG A 83 10.09 7.80 -7.50
C ARG A 83 9.81 6.32 -7.74
N TYR A 84 9.22 5.63 -6.77
CA TYR A 84 8.80 4.24 -6.95
C TYR A 84 7.81 4.10 -8.11
N ALA A 85 6.78 4.94 -8.18
CA ALA A 85 5.81 4.91 -9.28
C ALA A 85 6.48 5.14 -10.64
N TYR A 86 7.42 6.09 -10.71
CA TYR A 86 8.21 6.35 -11.91
C TYR A 86 9.05 5.14 -12.33
N ASP A 87 9.75 4.51 -11.38
CA ASP A 87 10.57 3.33 -11.63
C ASP A 87 9.74 2.11 -12.08
N GLN A 88 8.47 2.01 -11.65
CA GLN A 88 7.51 1.01 -12.15
C GLN A 88 6.97 1.31 -13.56
N GLY A 89 7.26 2.50 -14.11
CA GLY A 89 6.90 2.91 -15.46
C GLY A 89 5.76 3.92 -15.54
N ILE A 90 5.22 4.42 -14.43
CA ILE A 90 4.20 5.47 -14.43
C ILE A 90 4.86 6.80 -14.78
N ASN A 91 4.33 7.51 -15.78
CA ASN A 91 4.81 8.86 -16.15
C ASN A 91 3.68 9.90 -16.20
N PHE A 92 2.48 9.54 -15.73
CA PHE A 92 1.35 10.44 -15.64
C PHE A 92 1.05 10.74 -14.17
N PHE A 93 1.21 12.01 -13.78
CA PHE A 93 1.02 12.46 -12.41
C PHE A 93 0.01 13.61 -12.37
N ASP A 94 -0.92 13.54 -11.41
CA ASP A 94 -1.93 14.57 -11.18
C ASP A 94 -1.62 15.35 -9.89
N THR A 95 -1.69 16.68 -9.96
CA THR A 95 -1.43 17.59 -8.83
C THR A 95 -2.22 18.88 -8.95
N ALA A 96 -2.37 19.59 -7.83
CA ALA A 96 -3.01 20.90 -7.76
C ALA A 96 -2.48 21.70 -6.56
N ASP A 97 -2.58 23.03 -6.63
CA ASP A 97 -2.20 23.92 -5.53
C ASP A 97 -2.95 23.63 -4.23
N LEU A 98 -4.24 23.24 -4.35
CA LEU A 98 -5.09 22.87 -3.23
C LEU A 98 -4.67 21.58 -2.52
N TYR A 99 -3.86 20.73 -3.15
CA TYR A 99 -3.39 19.48 -2.54
C TYR A 99 -2.16 19.70 -1.66
N GLY A 100 -1.40 20.77 -1.90
CA GLY A 100 -0.16 21.08 -1.18
C GLY A 100 1.05 20.25 -1.60
N THR A 101 0.92 19.41 -2.62
CA THR A 101 1.95 18.46 -3.09
C THR A 101 2.73 18.92 -4.34
N HIS A 102 2.26 19.96 -5.03
CA HIS A 102 2.79 20.42 -6.33
C HIS A 102 4.29 20.75 -6.33
N ARG A 103 4.87 21.13 -5.17
CA ARG A 103 6.30 21.45 -5.04
C ARG A 103 7.21 20.22 -5.07
N ASP A 104 6.67 19.07 -4.68
CA ASP A 104 7.44 17.86 -4.41
C ASP A 104 7.15 16.72 -5.40
N ILE A 105 6.34 17.02 -6.44
CA ILE A 105 5.89 16.05 -7.44
C ILE A 105 6.99 15.64 -8.43
N MET A 106 8.04 16.45 -8.58
CA MET A 106 9.14 16.10 -9.47
C MET A 106 10.15 15.20 -8.74
N PRO A 107 10.46 14.01 -9.30
CA PRO A 107 11.60 13.24 -8.84
C PRO A 107 12.87 14.05 -9.15
N GLY A 108 13.56 14.49 -8.10
CA GLY A 108 14.91 15.05 -8.20
C GLY A 108 15.95 13.96 -8.50
#